data_AF-A0A401KH53-F1
#
_entry.id   AF-A0A401KH53-F1
#
_cell.length_a   1.000
_cell.length_b   1.000
_cell.length_c   1.000
_cell.angle_alpha   90.00
_cell.angle_beta   90.00
_cell.angle_gamma   90.00
#
_symmetry.space_group_name_H-M   'P 1'
#
loop_
_entity.id
_entity.type
_entity.pdbx_description
1 polymer ?
#
loop_
_entity_poly.entity_id
_entity_poly.type
_entity_poly.pdbx_seq_one_letter_code
_entity_poly.pdbx_strand_id
1 'polypeptide(L)'
;MALPSECDVLVIGGGNAGFCAAISAVQSGAKHVAIIDKCPEEWAGGNSYFTAGAMRTVHGGLPDLLPIVNNVDAETAKKIDMKPYTVEDFTGDMNRVTGRRTNRELCQTLVNESNSAIKWLANNGVRFQLSFNRQAYEVNGRLKFWGGLALKTQDGGKGLIQDHLQAARKLGIKVFFSTAAQKLVTDPVSGAVTSVVVSHHGREQTVKAGAVILAAGGFEGNPRMRAQYLGPHWDVALVRGTPYNSGDGFEMAIRDVSAKQAGNWSGCHCVAWDANAPADTGDREISNEFTKSGYPLGIMINRQGNRFVDEGSDLRNYTYAMIGRQILNQPGHMAFQIWDSKMIPWLRSEEYRPEVVQHISAATISELAEKCAEFDLEDKKRFEQTIHDYNKAVYERQRRHPGGKWDPAVKDGLTTQSEGLELAVPKSNWALPIDQGPFLAVRVTAGITFTFGGLAVRPETAAVVSSTTNQEVPGLYCAGEMLGGLFYDNYPGGSGLTSGAVFGRRAGRAAAARVSSRQARL
;
A
#
# COMPACT_ATOMS: atom_id res chain seq x y z
N MET A 1 -6.00 19.83 24.15
CA MET A 1 -7.03 19.09 24.93
C MET A 1 -6.29 18.33 26.03
N ALA A 2 -6.79 18.29 27.27
CA ALA A 2 -6.12 17.51 28.31
C ALA A 2 -6.27 16.00 28.04
N LEU A 3 -5.15 15.28 28.07
CA LEU A 3 -5.13 13.83 27.97
C LEU A 3 -5.87 13.19 29.16
N PRO A 4 -6.70 12.16 28.97
CA PRO A 4 -7.37 11.49 30.08
C PRO A 4 -6.37 10.70 30.93
N SER A 5 -6.58 10.68 32.25
CA SER A 5 -5.81 9.82 33.16
C SER A 5 -6.17 8.34 33.02
N GLU A 6 -7.38 8.03 32.54
CA GLU A 6 -7.87 6.67 32.32
C GLU A 6 -8.88 6.57 31.18
N CYS A 7 -8.97 5.39 30.58
CA CYS A 7 -9.97 5.05 29.56
C CYS A 7 -10.25 3.53 29.55
N ASP A 8 -11.33 3.12 28.89
CA ASP A 8 -11.65 1.71 28.68
C ASP A 8 -10.68 1.11 27.66
N VAL A 9 -10.53 1.77 26.51
CA VAL A 9 -9.69 1.32 25.40
C VAL A 9 -8.83 2.49 24.91
N LEU A 10 -7.51 2.28 24.92
CA LEU A 10 -6.54 3.20 24.33
C LEU A 10 -6.03 2.63 23.00
N VAL A 11 -6.19 3.38 21.92
CA VAL A 11 -5.67 3.04 20.59
C VAL A 11 -4.45 3.89 20.29
N ILE A 12 -3.35 3.26 19.87
CA ILE A 12 -2.10 3.93 19.54
C ILE A 12 -1.95 3.96 18.02
N GLY A 13 -2.10 5.14 17.42
CA GLY A 13 -2.05 5.40 15.98
C GLY A 13 -3.41 5.73 15.37
N GLY A 14 -3.51 6.89 14.72
CA GLY A 14 -4.71 7.43 14.08
C GLY A 14 -4.78 7.16 12.57
N GLY A 15 -4.39 5.96 12.13
CA GLY A 15 -4.57 5.51 10.74
C GLY A 15 -5.90 4.76 10.53
N ASN A 16 -6.10 4.20 9.32
CA ASN A 16 -7.30 3.43 9.00
C ASN A 16 -7.59 2.31 10.03
N ALA A 17 -6.57 1.54 10.42
CA ALA A 17 -6.73 0.46 11.40
C ALA A 17 -7.10 0.97 12.79
N GLY A 18 -6.49 2.08 13.24
CA GLY A 18 -6.75 2.67 14.55
C GLY A 18 -8.17 3.23 14.67
N PHE A 19 -8.63 3.95 13.65
CA PHE A 19 -10.02 4.41 13.61
C PHE A 19 -11.02 3.25 13.56
N CYS A 20 -10.75 2.21 12.75
CA CYS A 20 -11.59 1.01 12.72
C CYS A 20 -11.68 0.34 14.11
N ALA A 21 -10.55 0.26 14.82
CA ALA A 21 -10.50 -0.30 16.16
C ALA A 21 -11.28 0.53 17.18
N ALA A 22 -11.10 1.85 17.20
CA ALA A 22 -11.78 2.73 18.13
C ALA A 22 -13.30 2.73 17.91
N ILE A 23 -13.76 2.89 16.66
CA ILE A 23 -15.18 2.86 16.29
C ILE A 23 -15.79 1.52 16.69
N SER A 24 -15.11 0.41 16.37
CA SER A 24 -15.62 -0.91 16.71
C SER A 24 -15.64 -1.19 18.21
N ALA A 25 -14.71 -0.62 18.98
CA ALA A 25 -14.71 -0.72 20.44
C ALA A 25 -15.94 -0.02 21.04
N VAL A 26 -16.23 1.22 20.61
CA VAL A 26 -17.44 1.95 21.05
C VAL A 26 -18.71 1.19 20.69
N GLN A 27 -18.82 0.71 19.45
CA GLN A 27 -19.97 -0.08 19.00
C GLN A 27 -20.13 -1.43 19.72
N SER A 28 -19.07 -1.90 20.39
CA SER A 28 -19.06 -3.13 21.18
C SER A 28 -19.22 -2.88 22.68
N GLY A 29 -19.52 -1.64 23.09
CA GLY A 29 -19.91 -1.31 24.46
C GLY A 29 -18.83 -0.60 25.30
N ALA A 30 -17.63 -0.33 24.74
CA ALA A 30 -16.66 0.53 25.44
C ALA A 30 -17.17 1.98 25.50
N LYS A 31 -17.13 2.61 26.67
CA LYS A 31 -17.69 3.95 26.90
C LYS A 31 -16.65 5.05 26.70
N HIS A 32 -15.43 4.81 27.16
CA HIS A 32 -14.33 5.76 27.11
C HIS A 32 -13.22 5.25 26.20
N VAL A 33 -13.25 5.67 24.94
CA VAL A 33 -12.25 5.29 23.93
C VAL A 33 -11.45 6.51 23.51
N ALA A 34 -10.13 6.39 23.52
CA ALA A 34 -9.21 7.43 23.10
C ALA A 34 -8.24 6.90 22.03
N ILE A 35 -7.91 7.75 21.05
CA ILE A 35 -6.81 7.53 20.10
C ILE A 35 -5.69 8.50 20.45
N ILE A 36 -4.47 8.01 20.57
CA ILE A 36 -3.26 8.85 20.63
C ILE A 36 -2.48 8.70 19.32
N ASP A 37 -1.93 9.80 18.83
CA ASP A 37 -1.03 9.80 17.68
C ASP A 37 0.16 10.72 17.98
N LYS A 38 1.37 10.27 17.63
CA LYS A 38 2.57 11.07 17.85
C LYS A 38 2.72 12.20 16.84
N CYS A 39 2.08 12.08 15.67
CA CYS A 39 2.13 13.13 14.68
C CYS A 39 1.36 14.36 15.19
N PRO A 40 1.74 15.58 14.75
CA PRO A 40 0.89 16.74 14.95
C PRO A 40 -0.40 16.62 14.09
N GLU A 41 -1.42 17.42 14.40
CA GLU A 41 -2.76 17.28 13.83
C GLU A 41 -2.79 17.43 12.30
N GLU A 42 -1.99 18.34 11.76
CA GLU A 42 -1.83 18.54 10.32
C GLU A 42 -1.26 17.31 9.60
N TRP A 43 -0.65 16.38 10.34
CA TRP A 43 -0.12 15.11 9.81
C TRP A 43 -1.04 13.91 10.06
N ALA A 44 -2.27 14.12 10.54
CA ALA A 44 -3.23 13.06 10.86
C ALA A 44 -3.43 12.04 9.71
N GLY A 45 -3.61 10.78 10.11
CA GLY A 45 -3.95 9.67 9.21
C GLY A 45 -2.81 8.69 8.91
N GLY A 46 -1.58 9.02 9.29
CA GLY A 46 -0.39 8.24 8.94
C GLY A 46 -0.31 7.95 7.43
N ASN A 47 0.17 6.77 7.04
CA ASN A 47 0.16 6.36 5.63
C ASN A 47 -1.22 6.18 5.01
N SER A 48 -2.26 6.01 5.83
CA SER A 48 -3.63 5.91 5.31
C SER A 48 -4.09 7.22 4.67
N TYR A 49 -3.43 8.35 4.95
CA TYR A 49 -3.69 9.62 4.27
C TYR A 49 -3.17 9.64 2.82
N PHE A 50 -2.03 9.00 2.57
CA PHE A 50 -1.28 9.09 1.30
C PHE A 50 -1.70 8.06 0.24
N THR A 51 -2.60 7.15 0.59
CA THR A 51 -3.10 6.12 -0.33
C THR A 51 -4.03 6.70 -1.40
N ALA A 52 -4.11 5.99 -2.53
CA ALA A 52 -5.14 6.19 -3.55
C ALA A 52 -6.54 5.72 -3.11
N GLY A 53 -6.65 5.12 -1.92
CA GLY A 53 -7.92 4.68 -1.33
C GLY A 53 -8.40 3.31 -1.78
N ALA A 54 -7.62 2.58 -2.59
CA ALA A 54 -8.05 1.31 -3.15
C ALA A 54 -8.26 0.24 -2.07
N MET A 55 -9.42 -0.41 -2.05
CA MET A 55 -9.78 -1.44 -1.08
C MET A 55 -10.21 -2.72 -1.80
N ARG A 56 -9.40 -3.78 -1.67
CA ARG A 56 -9.70 -5.09 -2.24
C ARG A 56 -10.66 -5.85 -1.34
N THR A 57 -11.72 -6.41 -1.90
CA THR A 57 -12.73 -7.11 -1.09
C THR A 57 -13.41 -8.19 -1.91
N VAL A 58 -13.82 -9.29 -1.27
CA VAL A 58 -14.73 -10.27 -1.89
C VAL A 58 -16.03 -9.55 -2.24
N HIS A 59 -16.60 -9.80 -3.42
CA HIS A 59 -17.90 -9.24 -3.79
C HIS A 59 -18.67 -10.09 -4.81
N GLY A 60 -19.99 -10.03 -4.76
CA GLY A 60 -20.92 -10.73 -5.66
C GLY A 60 -21.10 -10.09 -7.05
N GLY A 61 -20.09 -9.35 -7.53
CA GLY A 61 -20.20 -8.54 -8.75
C GLY A 61 -20.82 -7.16 -8.49
N LEU A 62 -21.30 -6.50 -9.56
CA LEU A 62 -21.81 -5.13 -9.48
C LEU A 62 -22.99 -4.95 -8.50
N PRO A 63 -24.02 -5.81 -8.45
CA PRO A 63 -25.17 -5.62 -7.55
C PRO A 63 -24.78 -5.56 -6.06
N ASP A 64 -23.69 -6.21 -5.67
CA ASP A 64 -23.19 -6.23 -4.30
C ASP A 64 -22.48 -4.91 -3.91
N LEU A 65 -21.91 -4.22 -4.89
CA LEU A 65 -21.14 -2.99 -4.68
C LEU A 65 -21.95 -1.71 -4.92
N LEU A 66 -22.95 -1.76 -5.80
CA LEU A 66 -23.80 -0.59 -6.12
C LEU A 66 -24.38 0.11 -4.87
N PRO A 67 -24.86 -0.58 -3.83
CA PRO A 67 -25.45 0.08 -2.67
C PRO A 67 -24.48 0.94 -1.85
N ILE A 68 -23.17 0.74 -1.99
CA ILE A 68 -22.16 1.41 -1.17
C ILE A 68 -21.31 2.43 -1.95
N VAL A 69 -21.51 2.58 -3.27
CA VAL A 69 -20.75 3.53 -4.10
C VAL A 69 -21.57 4.74 -4.47
N ASN A 70 -20.92 5.90 -4.64
CA ASN A 70 -21.60 7.18 -4.90
C ASN A 70 -21.32 7.81 -6.27
N ASN A 71 -20.69 7.08 -7.19
CA ASN A 71 -20.27 7.59 -8.50
C ASN A 71 -20.78 6.76 -9.69
N VAL A 72 -21.88 6.03 -9.51
CA VAL A 72 -22.48 5.18 -10.55
C VAL A 72 -23.98 5.47 -10.62
N ASP A 73 -24.42 6.05 -11.75
CA ASP A 73 -25.82 6.21 -12.07
C ASP A 73 -26.38 4.99 -12.82
N ALA A 74 -27.69 4.99 -13.08
CA ALA A 74 -28.38 3.87 -13.72
C ALA A 74 -27.89 3.58 -15.16
N GLU A 75 -27.49 4.61 -15.92
CA GLU A 75 -27.00 4.43 -17.29
C GLU A 75 -25.57 3.91 -17.31
N THR A 76 -24.72 4.40 -16.41
CA THR A 76 -23.35 3.91 -16.25
C THR A 76 -23.36 2.46 -15.79
N ALA A 77 -24.26 2.08 -14.86
CA ALA A 77 -24.39 0.71 -14.40
C ALA A 77 -24.64 -0.30 -15.53
N LYS A 78 -25.44 0.06 -16.56
CA LYS A 78 -25.70 -0.79 -17.73
C LYS A 78 -24.47 -1.07 -18.60
N LYS A 79 -23.44 -0.21 -18.50
CA LYS A 79 -22.19 -0.31 -19.27
C LYS A 79 -21.09 -1.08 -18.53
N ILE A 80 -21.29 -1.43 -17.26
CA ILE A 80 -20.25 -2.06 -16.43
C ILE A 80 -20.30 -3.58 -16.57
N ASP A 81 -19.15 -4.16 -16.91
CA ASP A 81 -18.90 -5.59 -16.86
C ASP A 81 -18.06 -5.92 -15.63
N MET A 82 -18.71 -6.39 -14.56
CA MET A 82 -18.04 -6.74 -13.31
C MET A 82 -18.47 -8.12 -12.83
N LYS A 83 -17.57 -9.09 -13.00
CA LYS A 83 -17.72 -10.44 -12.47
C LYS A 83 -17.55 -10.44 -10.95
N PRO A 84 -18.11 -11.44 -10.25
CA PRO A 84 -17.77 -11.69 -8.85
C PRO A 84 -16.27 -11.85 -8.66
N TYR A 85 -15.78 -11.38 -7.51
CA TYR A 85 -14.44 -11.66 -7.02
C TYR A 85 -14.59 -12.46 -5.73
N THR A 86 -14.32 -13.75 -5.82
CA THR A 86 -14.69 -14.75 -4.81
C THR A 86 -13.65 -14.92 -3.71
N VAL A 87 -14.00 -15.68 -2.67
CA VAL A 87 -13.05 -16.12 -1.64
C VAL A 87 -11.88 -16.88 -2.25
N GLU A 88 -12.14 -17.70 -3.26
CA GLU A 88 -11.12 -18.48 -3.96
C GLU A 88 -10.20 -17.57 -4.76
N ASP A 89 -10.74 -16.57 -5.48
CA ASP A 89 -9.93 -15.60 -6.21
C ASP A 89 -8.99 -14.83 -5.27
N PHE A 90 -9.50 -14.35 -4.13
CA PHE A 90 -8.67 -13.59 -3.19
C PHE A 90 -7.65 -14.45 -2.46
N THR A 91 -8.04 -15.65 -2.04
CA THR A 91 -7.10 -16.63 -1.46
C THR A 91 -6.01 -17.00 -2.47
N GLY A 92 -6.39 -17.21 -3.73
CA GLY A 92 -5.49 -17.51 -4.84
C GLY A 92 -4.48 -16.40 -5.09
N ASP A 93 -4.94 -15.15 -5.17
CA ASP A 93 -4.08 -13.98 -5.32
C ASP A 93 -3.13 -13.82 -4.14
N MET A 94 -3.61 -13.94 -2.90
CA MET A 94 -2.77 -13.89 -1.69
C MET A 94 -1.67 -14.97 -1.73
N ASN A 95 -2.03 -16.21 -2.01
CA ASN A 95 -1.08 -17.32 -2.08
C ASN A 95 -0.05 -17.11 -3.20
N ARG A 96 -0.50 -16.67 -4.38
CA ARG A 96 0.39 -16.47 -5.53
C ARG A 96 1.41 -15.37 -5.26
N VAL A 97 0.99 -14.18 -4.83
CA VAL A 97 1.91 -13.03 -4.72
C VAL A 97 2.80 -13.09 -3.48
N THR A 98 2.41 -13.87 -2.47
CA THR A 98 3.23 -14.07 -1.26
C THR A 98 4.13 -15.30 -1.34
N GLY A 99 4.22 -15.98 -2.49
CA GLY A 99 4.97 -17.23 -2.62
C GLY A 99 4.46 -18.34 -1.69
N ARG A 100 3.15 -18.35 -1.40
CA ARG A 100 2.45 -19.24 -0.47
C ARG A 100 2.93 -19.13 0.99
N ARG A 101 3.54 -18.01 1.36
CA ARG A 101 4.04 -17.76 2.72
C ARG A 101 3.05 -17.07 3.64
N THR A 102 1.98 -16.48 3.10
CA THR A 102 0.92 -15.85 3.92
C THR A 102 0.40 -16.81 4.99
N ASN A 103 0.22 -16.32 6.23
CA ASN A 103 -0.35 -17.11 7.30
C ASN A 103 -1.80 -17.48 6.94
N ARG A 104 -2.09 -18.78 6.91
CA ARG A 104 -3.36 -19.32 6.43
C ARG A 104 -4.57 -18.79 7.20
N GLU A 105 -4.51 -18.72 8.53
CA GLU A 105 -5.64 -18.32 9.38
C GLU A 105 -5.88 -16.81 9.29
N LEU A 106 -4.80 -16.00 9.26
CA LEU A 106 -4.89 -14.56 9.02
C LEU A 106 -5.46 -14.26 7.63
N CYS A 107 -4.99 -14.97 6.60
CA CYS A 107 -5.50 -14.84 5.24
C CYS A 107 -6.99 -15.21 5.17
N GLN A 108 -7.38 -16.33 5.76
CA GLN A 108 -8.79 -16.77 5.80
C GLN A 108 -9.69 -15.73 6.47
N THR A 109 -9.23 -15.18 7.59
CA THR A 109 -9.95 -14.11 8.32
C THR A 109 -10.10 -12.87 7.45
N LEU A 110 -9.00 -12.39 6.86
CA LEU A 110 -9.01 -11.23 5.95
C LEU A 110 -10.01 -11.42 4.80
N VAL A 111 -9.90 -12.55 4.09
CA VAL A 111 -10.71 -12.81 2.90
C VAL A 111 -12.19 -12.93 3.27
N ASN A 112 -12.53 -13.75 4.27
CA ASN A 112 -13.92 -13.99 4.66
C ASN A 112 -14.62 -12.75 5.19
N GLU A 113 -13.90 -11.89 5.92
CA GLU A 113 -14.50 -10.72 6.56
C GLU A 113 -14.46 -9.46 5.69
N SER A 114 -13.65 -9.46 4.62
CA SER A 114 -13.43 -8.29 3.76
C SER A 114 -14.72 -7.58 3.34
N ASN A 115 -15.69 -8.29 2.75
CA ASN A 115 -16.95 -7.68 2.28
C ASN A 115 -17.72 -7.02 3.42
N SER A 116 -17.86 -7.74 4.54
CA SER A 116 -18.59 -7.26 5.72
C SER A 116 -17.90 -6.06 6.39
N ALA A 117 -16.57 -5.99 6.34
CA ALA A 117 -15.79 -4.88 6.87
C ALA A 117 -15.93 -3.63 5.99
N ILE A 118 -15.91 -3.78 4.66
CA ILE A 118 -16.14 -2.66 3.73
C ILE A 118 -17.56 -2.10 3.86
N LYS A 119 -18.59 -2.95 3.90
CA LYS A 119 -19.97 -2.49 4.12
C LYS A 119 -20.16 -1.84 5.48
N TRP A 120 -19.47 -2.36 6.52
CA TRP A 120 -19.46 -1.72 7.83
C TRP A 120 -18.80 -0.33 7.79
N LEU A 121 -17.68 -0.16 7.07
CA LEU A 121 -17.07 1.17 6.88
C LEU A 121 -18.05 2.14 6.20
N ALA A 122 -18.72 1.69 5.14
CA ALA A 122 -19.73 2.49 4.44
C ALA A 122 -20.86 2.94 5.38
N ASN A 123 -21.36 2.03 6.23
CA ASN A 123 -22.37 2.34 7.24
C ASN A 123 -21.88 3.32 8.32
N ASN A 124 -20.57 3.41 8.55
CA ASN A 124 -19.97 4.40 9.45
C ASN A 124 -19.66 5.73 8.76
N GLY A 125 -19.99 5.88 7.48
CA GLY A 125 -19.86 7.12 6.74
C GLY A 125 -18.65 7.20 5.82
N VAL A 126 -17.86 6.13 5.66
CA VAL A 126 -16.79 6.11 4.64
C VAL A 126 -17.42 6.07 3.25
N ARG A 127 -17.07 7.04 2.41
CA ARG A 127 -17.59 7.17 1.05
C ARG A 127 -16.76 6.32 0.09
N PHE A 128 -17.40 5.38 -0.60
CA PHE A 128 -16.77 4.56 -1.62
C PHE A 128 -17.19 4.95 -3.04
N GLN A 129 -16.31 4.61 -3.98
CA GLN A 129 -16.45 4.81 -5.41
C GLN A 129 -15.95 3.59 -6.17
N LEU A 130 -16.50 3.34 -7.35
CA LEU A 130 -15.86 2.48 -8.32
C LEU A 130 -14.63 3.17 -8.91
N SER A 131 -13.54 2.40 -9.03
CA SER A 131 -12.20 2.89 -9.39
C SER A 131 -12.00 3.02 -10.91
N PHE A 132 -12.87 3.76 -11.59
CA PHE A 132 -12.82 3.92 -13.06
C PHE A 132 -11.47 4.47 -13.54
N ASN A 133 -10.96 5.50 -12.86
CA ASN A 133 -9.74 6.20 -13.26
C ASN A 133 -8.44 5.40 -13.07
N ARG A 134 -8.49 4.24 -12.39
CA ARG A 134 -7.28 3.47 -12.07
C ARG A 134 -7.37 1.99 -12.41
N GLN A 135 -8.55 1.39 -12.39
CA GLN A 135 -8.73 -0.06 -12.48
C GLN A 135 -9.85 -0.46 -13.45
N ALA A 136 -10.20 0.42 -14.39
CA ALA A 136 -11.08 0.09 -15.50
C ALA A 136 -10.54 0.66 -16.82
N TYR A 137 -10.84 -0.04 -17.92
CA TYR A 137 -10.69 0.47 -19.28
C TYR A 137 -12.06 0.42 -19.98
N GLU A 138 -12.31 1.38 -20.86
CA GLU A 138 -13.42 1.29 -21.80
C GLU A 138 -12.99 0.46 -23.00
N VAL A 139 -13.64 -0.69 -23.20
CA VAL A 139 -13.34 -1.64 -24.28
C VAL A 139 -14.64 -1.94 -25.02
N ASN A 140 -14.73 -1.52 -26.29
CA ASN A 140 -15.92 -1.67 -27.14
C ASN A 140 -17.20 -1.10 -26.49
N GLY A 141 -17.11 0.08 -25.87
CA GLY A 141 -18.24 0.75 -25.21
C GLY A 141 -18.68 0.12 -23.87
N ARG A 142 -17.91 -0.84 -23.34
CA ARG A 142 -18.13 -1.48 -22.04
C ARG A 142 -17.00 -1.12 -21.07
N LEU A 143 -17.35 -0.82 -19.82
CA LEU A 143 -16.40 -0.54 -18.74
C LEU A 143 -15.98 -1.85 -18.07
N LYS A 144 -14.75 -2.29 -18.31
CA LYS A 144 -14.21 -3.55 -17.80
C LYS A 144 -13.23 -3.28 -16.66
N PHE A 145 -13.56 -3.81 -15.48
CA PHE A 145 -12.67 -3.79 -14.32
C PHE A 145 -11.68 -4.95 -14.36
N TRP A 146 -10.47 -4.74 -13.86
CA TRP A 146 -9.40 -5.74 -13.91
C TRP A 146 -8.67 -5.91 -12.57
N GLY A 147 -8.04 -7.08 -12.42
CA GLY A 147 -7.14 -7.36 -11.30
C GLY A 147 -7.79 -7.44 -9.91
N GLY A 148 -9.09 -7.70 -9.82
CA GLY A 148 -9.81 -7.91 -8.54
C GLY A 148 -9.90 -6.67 -7.64
N LEU A 149 -9.75 -5.47 -8.21
CA LEU A 149 -9.70 -4.22 -7.44
C LEU A 149 -10.67 -3.18 -8.03
N ALA A 150 -11.95 -3.30 -7.66
CA ALA A 150 -13.02 -2.44 -8.18
C ALA A 150 -13.29 -1.18 -7.34
N LEU A 151 -13.01 -1.23 -6.03
CA LEU A 151 -13.39 -0.19 -5.07
C LEU A 151 -12.22 0.72 -4.68
N LYS A 152 -12.55 1.99 -4.47
CA LYS A 152 -11.71 2.96 -3.78
C LYS A 152 -12.54 3.85 -2.86
N THR A 153 -11.90 4.54 -1.93
CA THR A 153 -12.53 5.63 -1.18
C THR A 153 -12.61 6.89 -2.04
N GLN A 154 -13.63 7.70 -1.81
CA GLN A 154 -13.72 9.04 -2.38
C GLN A 154 -12.52 9.87 -1.91
N ASP A 155 -11.90 10.62 -2.83
CA ASP A 155 -10.72 11.46 -2.58
C ASP A 155 -9.53 10.71 -1.95
N GLY A 156 -9.46 9.40 -2.19
CA GLY A 156 -8.36 8.54 -1.73
C GLY A 156 -8.22 8.52 -0.21
N GLY A 157 -6.97 8.55 0.26
CA GLY A 157 -6.64 8.55 1.67
C GLY A 157 -7.10 9.81 2.41
N LYS A 158 -7.10 10.97 1.75
CA LYS A 158 -7.56 12.24 2.34
C LYS A 158 -9.02 12.14 2.77
N GLY A 159 -9.89 11.70 1.84
CA GLY A 159 -11.30 11.49 2.10
C GLY A 159 -11.54 10.39 3.14
N LEU A 160 -10.77 9.29 3.10
CA LEU A 160 -10.85 8.23 4.10
C LEU A 160 -10.58 8.75 5.53
N ILE A 161 -9.53 9.54 5.72
CA ILE A 161 -9.18 10.09 7.03
C ILE A 161 -10.20 11.14 7.49
N GLN A 162 -10.69 11.96 6.57
CA GLN A 162 -11.78 12.90 6.85
C GLN A 162 -13.05 12.16 7.35
N ASP A 163 -13.46 11.10 6.65
CA ASP A 163 -14.66 10.33 6.99
C ASP A 163 -14.48 9.63 8.35
N HIS A 164 -13.30 9.06 8.61
CA HIS A 164 -12.94 8.47 9.91
C HIS A 164 -12.98 9.48 11.06
N LEU A 165 -12.40 10.66 10.87
CA LEU A 165 -12.43 11.73 11.87
C LEU A 165 -13.87 12.18 12.14
N GLN A 166 -14.72 12.26 11.11
CA GLN A 166 -16.13 12.60 11.27
C GLN A 166 -16.88 11.50 12.05
N ALA A 167 -16.66 10.23 11.71
CA ALA A 167 -17.26 9.10 12.42
C ALA A 167 -16.82 9.04 13.89
N ALA A 168 -15.53 9.24 14.16
CA ALA A 168 -14.97 9.31 15.50
C ALA A 168 -15.61 10.43 16.34
N ARG A 169 -15.75 11.64 15.77
CA ARG A 169 -16.42 12.77 16.43
C ARG A 169 -17.87 12.46 16.76
N LYS A 170 -18.64 11.86 15.84
CA LYS A 170 -20.04 11.46 16.06
C LYS A 170 -20.20 10.45 17.21
N LEU A 171 -19.21 9.58 17.39
CA LEU A 171 -19.19 8.55 18.44
C LEU A 171 -18.53 9.02 19.74
N GLY A 172 -18.13 10.30 19.84
CA GLY A 172 -17.48 10.85 21.03
C GLY A 172 -16.05 10.36 21.26
N ILE A 173 -15.42 9.74 20.26
CA ILE A 173 -14.03 9.29 20.32
C ILE A 173 -13.11 10.51 20.21
N LYS A 174 -12.22 10.66 21.18
CA LYS A 174 -11.24 11.77 21.21
C LYS A 174 -9.91 11.31 20.61
N VAL A 175 -9.32 12.17 19.78
CA VAL A 175 -8.00 11.97 19.18
C VAL A 175 -7.02 12.98 19.80
N PHE A 176 -5.89 12.49 20.28
CA PHE A 176 -4.84 13.29 20.90
C PHE A 176 -3.58 13.22 20.06
N PHE A 177 -3.35 14.27 19.26
CA PHE A 177 -2.14 14.45 18.46
C PHE A 177 -0.95 14.88 19.32
N SER A 178 0.25 14.87 18.75
CA SER A 178 1.52 15.17 19.44
C SER A 178 1.66 14.39 20.76
N THR A 179 1.21 13.13 20.75
CA THR A 179 1.14 12.23 21.90
C THR A 179 1.78 10.90 21.55
N ALA A 180 3.06 10.75 21.88
CA ALA A 180 3.82 9.54 21.57
C ALA A 180 3.71 8.52 22.70
N ALA A 181 3.33 7.27 22.39
CA ALA A 181 3.47 6.16 23.33
C ALA A 181 4.95 5.81 23.51
N GLN A 182 5.38 5.62 24.75
CA GLN A 182 6.79 5.37 25.09
C GLN A 182 7.00 4.02 25.79
N LYS A 183 6.06 3.60 26.64
CA LYS A 183 6.18 2.38 27.43
C LYS A 183 4.84 1.72 27.71
N LEU A 184 4.77 0.40 27.56
CA LEU A 184 3.68 -0.42 28.07
C LEU A 184 3.95 -0.79 29.53
N VAL A 185 2.96 -0.60 30.41
CA VAL A 185 3.05 -0.96 31.82
C VAL A 185 2.19 -2.19 32.08
N THR A 186 2.82 -3.24 32.58
CA THR A 186 2.17 -4.52 32.90
C THR A 186 1.92 -4.68 34.39
N ASP A 187 0.82 -5.34 34.74
CA ASP A 187 0.58 -5.85 36.07
C ASP A 187 1.54 -7.04 36.36
N PRO A 188 2.27 -7.03 37.49
CA PRO A 188 3.31 -8.03 37.75
C PRO A 188 2.78 -9.44 38.04
N VAL A 189 1.49 -9.58 38.38
CA VAL A 189 0.89 -10.87 38.72
C VAL A 189 0.27 -11.52 37.49
N SER A 190 -0.58 -10.78 36.77
CA SER A 190 -1.33 -11.27 35.60
C SER A 190 -0.58 -11.11 34.29
N GLY A 191 0.49 -10.29 34.24
CA GLY A 191 1.19 -9.91 33.01
C GLY A 191 0.36 -9.03 32.07
N ALA A 192 -0.82 -8.57 32.51
CA ALA A 192 -1.71 -7.77 31.68
C ALA A 192 -1.18 -6.36 31.47
N VAL A 193 -1.30 -5.82 30.25
CA VAL A 193 -1.08 -4.39 30.01
C VAL A 193 -2.21 -3.61 30.67
N THR A 194 -1.85 -2.66 31.54
CA THR A 194 -2.82 -1.88 32.34
C THR A 194 -2.68 -0.38 32.16
N SER A 195 -1.54 0.11 31.67
CA SER A 195 -1.31 1.52 31.39
C SER A 195 -0.30 1.70 30.27
N VAL A 196 -0.29 2.90 29.69
CA VAL A 196 0.72 3.35 28.72
C VAL A 196 1.31 4.65 29.21
N VAL A 197 2.64 4.72 29.28
CA VAL A 197 3.37 5.98 29.46
C VAL A 197 3.48 6.66 28.10
N VAL A 198 3.09 7.93 28.03
CA VAL A 198 3.10 8.74 26.83
C VAL A 198 3.84 10.05 27.05
N SER A 199 4.43 10.59 25.98
CA SER A 199 4.86 11.99 25.93
C SER A 199 3.80 12.81 25.20
N HIS A 200 3.06 13.61 25.95
CA HIS A 200 2.01 14.50 25.44
C HIS A 200 2.54 15.94 25.44
N HIS A 201 2.74 16.52 24.25
CA HIS A 201 3.39 17.83 24.09
C HIS A 201 4.72 17.94 24.85
N GLY A 202 5.54 16.88 24.79
CA GLY A 202 6.86 16.81 25.43
C GLY A 202 6.83 16.53 26.93
N ARG A 203 5.65 16.33 27.53
CA ARG A 203 5.51 16.01 28.97
C ARG A 203 5.08 14.56 29.15
N GLU A 204 5.81 13.84 30.00
CA GLU A 204 5.47 12.47 30.34
C GLU A 204 4.16 12.41 31.16
N GLN A 205 3.25 11.53 30.77
CA GLN A 205 2.00 11.23 31.45
C GLN A 205 1.71 9.73 31.37
N THR A 206 0.96 9.19 32.32
CA THR A 206 0.51 7.79 32.28
C THR A 206 -0.99 7.74 32.09
N VAL A 207 -1.45 6.97 31.09
CA VAL A 207 -2.86 6.71 30.84
C VAL A 207 -3.18 5.28 31.26
N LYS A 208 -4.07 5.10 32.24
CA LYS A 208 -4.61 3.78 32.57
C LYS A 208 -5.58 3.32 31.48
N ALA A 209 -5.50 2.07 31.08
CA ALA A 209 -6.34 1.51 30.04
C ALA A 209 -6.82 0.09 30.41
N GLY A 210 -8.10 -0.20 30.19
CA GLY A 210 -8.62 -1.56 30.33
C GLY A 210 -8.11 -2.51 29.24
N ALA A 211 -7.86 -1.97 28.05
CA ALA A 211 -7.19 -2.62 26.94
C ALA A 211 -6.43 -1.60 26.07
N VAL A 212 -5.36 -2.05 25.42
CA VAL A 212 -4.51 -1.25 24.52
C VAL A 212 -4.48 -1.90 23.14
N ILE A 213 -4.66 -1.10 22.08
CA ILE A 213 -4.60 -1.54 20.69
C ILE A 213 -3.46 -0.80 19.98
N LEU A 214 -2.48 -1.54 19.48
CA LEU A 214 -1.38 -1.04 18.68
C LEU A 214 -1.79 -0.97 17.19
N ALA A 215 -1.80 0.23 16.63
CA ALA A 215 -2.17 0.51 15.23
C ALA A 215 -1.28 1.61 14.61
N ALA A 216 -0.01 1.64 15.00
CA ALA A 216 0.94 2.73 14.76
C ALA A 216 1.75 2.61 13.45
N GLY A 217 1.30 1.81 12.48
CA GLY A 217 1.97 1.67 11.19
C GLY A 217 3.27 0.86 11.23
N GLY A 218 4.06 0.96 10.16
CA GLY A 218 5.36 0.27 10.04
C GLY A 218 6.55 1.11 10.47
N PHE A 219 7.68 0.88 9.78
CA PHE A 219 8.96 1.54 10.03
C PHE A 219 9.59 2.18 8.78
N GLU A 220 8.86 2.33 7.69
CA GLU A 220 9.36 2.87 6.42
C GLU A 220 9.80 4.34 6.48
N GLY A 221 9.38 5.09 7.50
CA GLY A 221 9.88 6.44 7.79
C GLY A 221 11.20 6.44 8.56
N ASN A 222 11.72 5.28 8.99
CA ASN A 222 12.94 5.17 9.78
C ASN A 222 14.12 4.65 8.93
N PRO A 223 15.04 5.51 8.47
CA PRO A 223 16.18 5.09 7.64
C PRO A 223 17.07 4.03 8.31
N ARG A 224 17.26 4.10 9.64
CA ARG A 224 18.05 3.10 10.38
C ARG A 224 17.40 1.72 10.33
N MET A 225 16.10 1.64 10.62
CA MET A 225 15.38 0.35 10.58
C MET A 225 15.25 -0.18 9.15
N ARG A 226 15.11 0.72 8.16
CA ARG A 226 15.13 0.34 6.74
C ARG A 226 16.45 -0.34 6.37
N ALA A 227 17.59 0.25 6.67
CA ALA A 227 18.89 -0.38 6.43
C ALA A 227 19.05 -1.71 7.20
N GLN A 228 18.60 -1.74 8.47
CA GLN A 228 18.71 -2.91 9.33
C GLN A 228 17.90 -4.11 8.81
N TYR A 229 16.67 -3.89 8.35
CA TYR A 229 15.74 -4.98 8.04
C TYR A 229 15.52 -5.20 6.55
N LEU A 230 15.40 -4.13 5.74
CA LEU A 230 15.17 -4.23 4.30
C LEU A 230 16.47 -4.47 3.51
N GLY A 231 17.61 -4.10 4.10
CA GLY A 231 18.94 -4.33 3.58
C GLY A 231 19.65 -3.05 3.12
N PRO A 232 20.84 -3.18 2.50
CA PRO A 232 21.60 -2.05 2.01
C PRO A 232 20.79 -1.12 1.09
N HIS A 233 21.11 0.18 1.14
CA HIS A 233 20.51 1.26 0.32
C HIS A 233 19.05 1.63 0.65
N TRP A 234 18.37 0.88 1.51
CA TRP A 234 17.00 1.22 1.90
C TRP A 234 16.91 2.46 2.80
N ASP A 235 18.00 2.86 3.44
CA ASP A 235 18.13 4.12 4.17
C ASP A 235 18.00 5.36 3.28
N VAL A 236 18.34 5.27 1.98
CA VAL A 236 18.26 6.37 1.01
C VAL A 236 17.05 6.30 0.08
N ALA A 237 16.22 5.25 0.18
CA ALA A 237 14.96 5.17 -0.57
C ALA A 237 14.01 6.30 -0.17
N LEU A 238 13.26 6.86 -1.12
CA LEU A 238 12.35 7.96 -0.81
C LEU A 238 11.12 7.46 -0.06
N VAL A 239 10.58 8.26 0.85
CA VAL A 239 9.35 7.94 1.61
C VAL A 239 8.17 8.61 0.93
N ARG A 240 7.12 7.86 0.55
CA ARG A 240 5.93 8.46 -0.09
C ARG A 240 4.83 8.89 0.88
N GLY A 241 5.06 8.67 2.16
CA GLY A 241 4.05 8.65 3.19
C GLY A 241 4.40 9.52 4.38
N THR A 242 3.90 9.13 5.54
CA THR A 242 4.17 9.87 6.78
C THR A 242 5.63 9.67 7.22
N PRO A 243 6.34 10.71 7.70
CA PRO A 243 7.63 10.52 8.36
C PRO A 243 7.49 9.86 9.74
N TYR A 244 6.27 9.78 10.27
CA TYR A 244 6.01 9.33 11.63
C TYR A 244 5.92 7.79 11.75
N ASN A 245 5.92 7.02 10.67
CA ASN A 245 5.98 5.56 10.77
C ASN A 245 7.43 5.10 10.99
N SER A 246 7.90 5.23 12.23
CA SER A 246 9.31 5.01 12.59
C SER A 246 9.59 3.70 13.32
N GLY A 247 8.59 2.83 13.49
CA GLY A 247 8.73 1.54 14.17
C GLY A 247 8.74 1.57 15.69
N ASP A 248 8.51 2.73 16.33
CA ASP A 248 8.54 2.87 17.80
C ASP A 248 7.56 1.89 18.50
N GLY A 249 6.40 1.64 17.88
CA GLY A 249 5.42 0.69 18.39
C GLY A 249 5.92 -0.76 18.42
N PHE A 250 6.76 -1.15 17.46
CA PHE A 250 7.42 -2.46 17.46
C PHE A 250 8.45 -2.55 18.58
N GLU A 251 9.35 -1.57 18.66
CA GLU A 251 10.39 -1.54 19.70
C GLU A 251 9.77 -1.57 21.10
N MET A 252 8.72 -0.77 21.33
CA MET A 252 7.97 -0.74 22.59
C MET A 252 7.36 -2.10 22.91
N ALA A 253 6.64 -2.73 21.98
CA ALA A 253 5.98 -4.01 22.22
C ALA A 253 6.98 -5.17 22.44
N ILE A 254 8.07 -5.20 21.67
CA ILE A 254 9.12 -6.22 21.80
C ILE A 254 9.83 -6.07 23.13
N ARG A 255 10.24 -4.84 23.49
CA ARG A 255 10.98 -4.54 24.72
C ARG A 255 10.15 -4.77 25.98
N ASP A 256 8.92 -4.27 26.02
CA ASP A 256 8.16 -4.17 27.27
C ASP A 256 7.36 -5.43 27.59
N VAL A 257 6.93 -6.19 26.57
CA VAL A 257 6.07 -7.37 26.77
C VAL A 257 6.54 -8.61 26.02
N SER A 258 7.77 -8.59 25.49
CA SER A 258 8.32 -9.68 24.67
C SER A 258 7.38 -10.04 23.51
N ALA A 259 6.82 -9.05 22.80
CA ALA A 259 5.93 -9.34 21.69
C ALA A 259 6.65 -10.17 20.60
N LYS A 260 6.02 -11.26 20.18
CA LYS A 260 6.52 -12.15 19.14
C LYS A 260 6.45 -11.47 17.79
N GLN A 261 7.54 -11.55 17.04
CA GLN A 261 7.63 -11.03 15.68
C GLN A 261 7.16 -12.07 14.66
N ALA A 262 6.61 -11.63 13.53
CA ALA A 262 6.11 -12.47 12.43
C ALA A 262 6.24 -11.77 11.07
N GLY A 263 6.09 -12.54 9.99
CA GLY A 263 6.10 -12.03 8.62
C GLY A 263 7.50 -11.81 8.05
N ASN A 264 7.58 -11.04 6.96
CA ASN A 264 8.82 -10.77 6.24
C ASN A 264 9.37 -9.37 6.55
N TRP A 265 10.32 -9.26 7.48
CA TRP A 265 10.90 -7.98 7.88
C TRP A 265 11.75 -7.32 6.78
N SER A 266 12.27 -8.08 5.81
CA SER A 266 12.97 -7.53 4.64
C SER A 266 12.04 -7.20 3.46
N GLY A 267 10.76 -7.51 3.62
CA GLY A 267 9.72 -7.25 2.64
C GLY A 267 9.06 -5.88 2.84
N CYS A 268 8.77 -5.20 1.74
CA CYS A 268 8.04 -3.94 1.74
C CYS A 268 7.31 -3.72 0.42
N HIS A 269 6.28 -2.88 0.47
CA HIS A 269 5.69 -2.27 -0.71
C HIS A 269 6.51 -1.04 -1.11
N CYS A 270 7.06 -1.05 -2.32
CA CYS A 270 7.75 0.07 -2.94
C CYS A 270 7.41 0.17 -4.42
N VAL A 271 7.34 1.38 -4.98
CA VAL A 271 6.97 1.58 -6.40
C VAL A 271 7.99 2.45 -7.12
N ALA A 272 7.90 2.46 -8.45
CA ALA A 272 8.54 3.46 -9.28
C ALA A 272 7.99 4.85 -8.93
N TRP A 273 8.87 5.69 -8.44
CA TRP A 273 8.56 7.00 -7.88
C TRP A 273 9.28 8.07 -8.66
N ASP A 274 8.71 9.26 -8.72
CA ASP A 274 9.37 10.40 -9.33
C ASP A 274 10.71 10.69 -8.64
N ALA A 275 11.78 10.84 -9.41
CA ALA A 275 13.11 11.09 -8.87
C ALA A 275 13.27 12.49 -8.25
N ASN A 276 12.33 13.40 -8.50
CA ASN A 276 12.32 14.76 -7.97
C ASN A 276 11.29 14.95 -6.83
N ALA A 277 10.62 13.87 -6.39
CA ALA A 277 9.72 13.93 -5.25
C ALA A 277 10.47 14.24 -3.93
N PRO A 278 9.76 14.76 -2.90
CA PRO A 278 10.35 14.92 -1.58
C PRO A 278 10.94 13.61 -1.05
N ALA A 279 12.10 13.70 -0.40
CA ALA A 279 12.91 12.51 -0.12
C ALA A 279 12.42 11.71 1.09
N ASP A 280 12.03 12.41 2.14
CA ASP A 280 11.76 11.86 3.48
C ASP A 280 10.28 11.87 3.86
N THR A 281 9.43 12.40 3.00
CA THR A 281 7.98 12.50 3.22
C THR A 281 7.18 12.40 1.94
N GLY A 282 5.94 11.95 2.06
CA GLY A 282 4.93 12.16 1.04
C GLY A 282 4.47 13.61 1.01
N ASP A 283 4.24 14.11 -0.20
CA ASP A 283 3.55 15.39 -0.39
C ASP A 283 2.06 15.26 0.00
N ARG A 284 1.62 16.09 0.96
CA ARG A 284 0.24 15.99 1.47
C ARG A 284 -0.82 16.38 0.45
N GLU A 285 -0.45 17.06 -0.63
CA GLU A 285 -1.37 17.46 -1.68
C GLU A 285 -1.33 16.52 -2.89
N ILE A 286 -0.14 16.25 -3.41
CA ILE A 286 0.04 15.60 -4.71
C ILE A 286 0.83 14.29 -4.65
N SER A 287 1.05 13.68 -3.47
CA SER A 287 1.88 12.45 -3.36
C SER A 287 1.50 11.36 -4.37
N ASN A 288 0.21 11.10 -4.58
CA ASN A 288 -0.24 10.08 -5.53
C ASN A 288 0.23 10.32 -6.97
N GLU A 289 0.47 11.56 -7.36
CA GLU A 289 0.90 11.99 -8.69
C GLU A 289 2.39 11.73 -8.95
N PHE A 290 3.19 11.58 -7.88
CA PHE A 290 4.59 11.16 -7.99
C PHE A 290 4.74 9.66 -8.28
N THR A 291 3.68 8.87 -8.19
CA THR A 291 3.70 7.47 -8.66
C THR A 291 3.97 7.46 -10.17
N LYS A 292 4.91 6.63 -10.64
CA LYS A 292 5.23 6.50 -12.08
C LYS A 292 4.88 5.10 -12.58
N SER A 293 3.58 4.88 -12.75
CA SER A 293 3.00 3.55 -12.95
C SER A 293 2.86 3.12 -14.42
N GLY A 294 3.32 3.95 -15.36
CA GLY A 294 3.27 3.72 -16.80
C GLY A 294 4.34 2.79 -17.36
N TYR A 295 5.21 2.22 -16.52
CA TYR A 295 6.30 1.32 -16.95
C TYR A 295 5.84 0.13 -17.83
N PRO A 296 4.63 -0.47 -17.68
CA PRO A 296 4.21 -1.56 -18.58
C PRO A 296 4.01 -1.11 -20.03
N LEU A 297 3.72 0.18 -20.26
CA LEU A 297 3.49 0.77 -21.58
C LEU A 297 4.80 1.12 -22.31
N GLY A 298 5.94 1.03 -21.64
CA GLY A 298 7.25 1.39 -22.19
C GLY A 298 8.33 0.40 -21.78
N ILE A 299 9.56 0.89 -21.67
CA ILE A 299 10.70 0.15 -21.10
C ILE A 299 11.38 0.97 -20.01
N MET A 300 12.16 0.30 -19.15
CA MET A 300 13.02 0.92 -18.16
C MET A 300 14.49 0.65 -18.45
N ILE A 301 15.26 1.73 -18.56
CA ILE A 301 16.70 1.67 -18.79
C ILE A 301 17.43 2.28 -17.59
N ASN A 302 18.40 1.58 -17.03
CA ASN A 302 19.20 2.08 -15.92
C ASN A 302 20.24 3.11 -16.38
N ARG A 303 20.98 3.66 -15.43
CA ARG A 303 21.99 4.70 -15.66
C ARG A 303 23.12 4.29 -16.63
N GLN A 304 23.36 2.98 -16.78
CA GLN A 304 24.37 2.41 -17.67
C GLN A 304 23.82 2.06 -19.06
N GLY A 305 22.59 2.51 -19.39
CA GLY A 305 21.98 2.25 -20.70
C GLY A 305 21.40 0.84 -20.87
N ASN A 306 21.24 0.05 -19.79
CA ASN A 306 20.72 -1.32 -19.85
C ASN A 306 19.27 -1.45 -19.36
N ARG A 307 18.47 -2.30 -20.01
CA ARG A 307 17.24 -2.84 -19.40
C ARG A 307 17.60 -3.81 -18.27
N PHE A 308 16.75 -3.87 -17.25
CA PHE A 308 17.02 -4.65 -16.03
C PHE A 308 15.80 -5.39 -15.46
N VAL A 309 14.61 -5.20 -16.03
CA VAL A 309 13.37 -5.82 -15.54
C VAL A 309 12.40 -6.08 -16.69
N ASP A 310 11.59 -7.12 -16.56
CA ASP A 310 10.45 -7.37 -17.45
C ASP A 310 9.26 -6.51 -17.05
N GLU A 311 9.10 -5.38 -17.73
CA GLU A 311 8.03 -4.41 -17.51
C GLU A 311 6.64 -4.97 -17.85
N GLY A 312 6.58 -6.09 -18.60
CA GLY A 312 5.35 -6.77 -19.02
C GLY A 312 5.11 -8.11 -18.33
N SER A 313 5.74 -8.38 -17.19
CA SER A 313 5.68 -9.70 -16.51
C SER A 313 4.30 -10.08 -15.98
N ASP A 314 3.52 -9.13 -15.47
CA ASP A 314 2.13 -9.32 -15.03
C ASP A 314 1.38 -7.97 -15.08
N LEU A 315 0.06 -7.99 -14.81
CA LEU A 315 -0.74 -6.77 -14.68
C LEU A 315 -0.13 -5.85 -13.62
N ARG A 316 -0.19 -4.54 -13.89
CA ARG A 316 0.42 -3.50 -13.05
C ARG A 316 0.07 -3.63 -11.57
N ASN A 317 -1.18 -3.96 -11.22
CA ASN A 317 -1.64 -4.11 -9.83
C ASN A 317 -1.00 -5.31 -9.07
N TYR A 318 -0.26 -6.17 -9.76
CA TYR A 318 0.53 -7.25 -9.17
C TYR A 318 2.05 -6.98 -9.22
N THR A 319 2.53 -6.01 -10.01
CA THR A 319 3.98 -5.71 -10.14
C THR A 319 4.38 -4.39 -9.51
N TYR A 320 3.45 -3.43 -9.37
CA TYR A 320 3.78 -2.07 -8.93
C TYR A 320 4.42 -2.04 -7.55
N ALA A 321 4.02 -2.94 -6.65
CA ALA A 321 4.45 -2.93 -5.27
C ALA A 321 5.85 -3.51 -5.03
N MET A 322 6.48 -4.08 -6.07
CA MET A 322 7.86 -4.58 -6.04
C MET A 322 8.81 -3.80 -6.95
N ILE A 323 8.29 -3.02 -7.91
CA ILE A 323 9.11 -2.42 -8.97
C ILE A 323 10.10 -1.39 -8.42
N GLY A 324 9.75 -0.72 -7.31
CA GLY A 324 10.65 0.22 -6.64
C GLY A 324 11.96 -0.45 -6.21
N ARG A 325 11.90 -1.69 -5.71
CA ARG A 325 13.08 -2.45 -5.29
C ARG A 325 14.02 -2.74 -6.46
N GLN A 326 13.46 -3.02 -7.63
CA GLN A 326 14.27 -3.27 -8.84
C GLN A 326 15.03 -2.00 -9.26
N ILE A 327 14.38 -0.83 -9.15
CA ILE A 327 15.00 0.48 -9.42
C ILE A 327 16.05 0.82 -8.35
N LEU A 328 15.75 0.58 -7.07
CA LEU A 328 16.69 0.81 -5.96
C LEU A 328 17.99 0.01 -6.14
N ASN A 329 17.91 -1.20 -6.69
CA ASN A 329 19.07 -2.05 -6.93
C ASN A 329 19.89 -1.64 -8.17
N GLN A 330 19.46 -0.63 -8.94
CA GLN A 330 20.23 -0.13 -10.08
C GLN A 330 21.31 0.87 -9.66
N PRO A 331 22.38 1.04 -10.45
CA PRO A 331 23.38 2.09 -10.25
C PRO A 331 22.72 3.47 -10.09
N GLY A 332 23.09 4.18 -9.03
CA GLY A 332 22.51 5.48 -8.69
C GLY A 332 21.08 5.43 -8.15
N HIS A 333 20.55 4.24 -7.84
CA HIS A 333 19.19 4.04 -7.31
C HIS A 333 18.09 4.63 -8.21
N MET A 334 18.34 4.63 -9.52
CA MET A 334 17.49 5.29 -10.51
C MET A 334 17.41 4.53 -11.83
N ALA A 335 16.38 4.89 -12.60
CA ALA A 335 16.21 4.47 -13.99
C ALA A 335 15.48 5.56 -14.78
N PHE A 336 15.47 5.41 -16.10
CA PHE A 336 14.60 6.15 -17.01
C PHE A 336 13.47 5.22 -17.47
N GLN A 337 12.23 5.66 -17.33
CA GLN A 337 11.11 5.07 -18.07
C GLN A 337 11.01 5.76 -19.44
N ILE A 338 10.84 5.00 -20.51
CA ILE A 338 10.90 5.50 -21.90
C ILE A 338 9.70 5.04 -22.70
N TRP A 339 9.11 5.97 -23.45
CA TRP A 339 7.99 5.73 -24.37
C TRP A 339 8.19 6.48 -25.68
N ASP A 340 7.47 6.03 -26.70
CA ASP A 340 7.36 6.70 -27.99
C ASP A 340 5.94 7.29 -28.18
N SER A 341 5.71 7.97 -29.30
CA SER A 341 4.46 8.69 -29.56
C SER A 341 3.21 7.81 -29.59
N LYS A 342 3.35 6.49 -29.79
CA LYS A 342 2.22 5.56 -29.74
C LYS A 342 1.72 5.35 -28.31
N MET A 343 2.64 5.34 -27.34
CA MET A 343 2.34 4.98 -25.95
C MET A 343 2.14 6.19 -25.04
N ILE A 344 2.73 7.35 -25.37
CA ILE A 344 2.56 8.60 -24.59
C ILE A 344 1.08 8.94 -24.30
N PRO A 345 0.13 8.85 -25.26
CA PRO A 345 -1.28 9.15 -25.00
C PRO A 345 -1.97 8.22 -23.99
N TRP A 346 -1.39 7.05 -23.70
CA TRP A 346 -1.91 6.08 -22.74
C TRP A 346 -1.41 6.32 -21.31
N LEU A 347 -0.43 7.22 -21.14
CA LEU A 347 0.06 7.62 -19.83
C LEU A 347 -1.02 8.37 -19.07
N ARG A 348 -1.04 8.15 -17.75
CA ARG A 348 -1.99 8.83 -16.86
C ARG A 348 -1.59 10.28 -16.74
N SER A 349 -2.44 11.20 -17.19
CA SER A 349 -2.20 12.64 -17.04
C SER A 349 -1.97 13.05 -15.57
N GLU A 350 -2.63 12.36 -14.62
CA GLU A 350 -2.41 12.53 -13.17
C GLU A 350 -0.92 12.35 -12.79
N GLU A 351 -0.22 11.40 -13.40
CA GLU A 351 1.16 11.01 -13.03
C GLU A 351 2.23 11.64 -13.93
N TYR A 352 1.87 11.95 -15.18
CA TYR A 352 2.82 12.26 -16.26
C TYR A 352 2.62 13.64 -16.91
N ARG A 353 1.78 14.52 -16.37
CA ARG A 353 1.68 15.88 -16.90
C ARG A 353 2.91 16.74 -16.57
N PRO A 354 3.28 17.71 -17.42
CA PRO A 354 4.51 18.50 -17.24
C PRO A 354 4.58 19.28 -15.92
N GLU A 355 3.45 19.58 -15.29
CA GLU A 355 3.40 20.29 -13.99
C GLU A 355 3.88 19.42 -12.82
N VAL A 356 3.92 18.10 -12.99
CA VAL A 356 4.25 17.14 -11.93
C VAL A 356 5.63 16.53 -12.11
N VAL A 357 6.03 16.30 -13.37
CA VAL A 357 7.21 15.50 -13.70
C VAL A 357 8.09 16.19 -14.73
N GLN A 358 9.40 16.09 -14.54
CA GLN A 358 10.37 16.55 -15.53
C GLN A 358 10.31 15.66 -16.78
N HIS A 359 9.83 16.23 -17.88
CA HIS A 359 9.86 15.57 -19.19
C HIS A 359 11.24 15.73 -19.82
N ILE A 360 11.79 14.63 -20.32
CA ILE A 360 12.96 14.60 -21.19
C ILE A 360 12.46 14.14 -22.55
N SER A 361 12.18 15.09 -23.46
CA SER A 361 11.58 14.79 -24.76
C SER A 361 12.52 15.07 -25.92
N ALA A 362 12.47 14.25 -26.96
CA ALA A 362 13.32 14.37 -28.14
C ALA A 362 12.64 13.83 -29.41
N ALA A 363 13.05 14.29 -30.58
CA ALA A 363 12.52 13.79 -31.85
C ALA A 363 13.14 12.44 -32.25
N THR A 364 14.35 12.15 -31.78
CA THR A 364 15.10 10.93 -32.09
C THR A 364 15.64 10.26 -30.83
N ILE A 365 15.92 8.95 -30.90
CA ILE A 365 16.53 8.19 -29.79
C ILE A 365 17.91 8.74 -29.42
N SER A 366 18.71 9.18 -30.41
CA SER A 366 20.05 9.72 -30.15
C SER A 366 19.98 11.07 -29.42
N GLU A 367 19.09 11.97 -29.86
CA GLU A 367 18.83 13.22 -29.14
C GLU A 367 18.27 12.95 -27.72
N LEU A 368 17.43 11.91 -27.55
CA LEU A 368 16.95 11.50 -26.24
C LEU A 368 18.10 11.05 -25.33
N ALA A 369 19.06 10.27 -25.86
CA ALA A 369 20.21 9.81 -25.12
C ALA A 369 21.11 10.99 -24.68
N GLU A 370 21.34 11.97 -25.56
CA GLU A 370 22.06 13.20 -25.20
C GLU A 370 21.37 13.95 -24.07
N LYS A 371 20.05 14.17 -24.16
CA LYS A 371 19.29 14.85 -23.10
C LYS A 371 19.27 14.06 -21.79
N CYS A 372 19.13 12.73 -21.84
CA CYS A 372 19.20 11.88 -20.64
C CYS A 372 20.57 11.93 -19.96
N ALA A 373 21.67 12.21 -20.68
CA ALA A 373 23.01 12.35 -20.10
C ALA A 373 23.12 13.59 -19.20
N GLU A 374 22.31 14.62 -19.42
CA GLU A 374 22.17 15.76 -18.49
C GLU A 374 21.51 15.35 -17.16
N PHE A 375 20.87 14.19 -17.11
CA PHE A 375 20.15 13.63 -15.95
C PHE A 375 20.75 12.30 -15.48
N ASP A 376 22.09 12.22 -15.52
CA ASP A 376 22.93 11.15 -15.02
C ASP A 376 23.09 9.90 -15.91
N LEU A 377 22.55 9.81 -17.13
CA LEU A 377 22.86 8.69 -18.03
C LEU A 377 24.37 8.63 -18.35
N GLU A 378 25.02 7.50 -18.04
CA GLU A 378 26.47 7.30 -18.20
C GLU A 378 26.86 6.84 -19.61
N ASP A 379 26.08 5.95 -20.22
CA ASP A 379 26.42 5.31 -21.50
C ASP A 379 25.31 5.52 -22.55
N LYS A 380 25.46 6.60 -23.32
CA LYS A 380 24.58 6.97 -24.43
C LYS A 380 24.55 5.92 -25.53
N LYS A 381 25.70 5.33 -25.88
CA LYS A 381 25.78 4.33 -26.96
C LYS A 381 25.06 3.06 -26.56
N ARG A 382 25.24 2.62 -25.30
CA ARG A 382 24.54 1.45 -24.78
C ARG A 382 23.03 1.69 -24.68
N PHE A 383 22.61 2.89 -24.29
CA PHE A 383 21.19 3.28 -24.29
C PHE A 383 20.56 3.13 -25.69
N GLU A 384 21.19 3.70 -26.72
CA GLU A 384 20.72 3.59 -28.11
C GLU A 384 20.67 2.14 -28.58
N GLN A 385 21.75 1.38 -28.31
CA GLN A 385 21.84 -0.04 -28.67
C GLN A 385 20.75 -0.87 -28.00
N THR A 386 20.46 -0.63 -26.72
CA THR A 386 19.41 -1.34 -25.98
C THR A 386 18.03 -1.15 -26.62
N ILE A 387 17.70 0.07 -27.04
CA ILE A 387 16.42 0.35 -27.72
C ILE A 387 16.40 -0.29 -29.11
N HIS A 388 17.52 -0.25 -29.84
CA HIS A 388 17.66 -0.91 -31.13
C HIS A 388 17.45 -2.43 -31.02
N ASP A 389 18.12 -3.09 -30.07
CA ASP A 389 18.00 -4.53 -29.83
C ASP A 389 16.58 -4.92 -29.43
N TYR A 390 15.95 -4.10 -28.57
CA TYR A 390 14.55 -4.27 -28.20
C TYR A 390 13.61 -4.19 -29.42
N ASN A 391 13.74 -3.15 -30.25
CA ASN A 391 12.92 -2.99 -31.45
C ASN A 391 13.11 -4.15 -32.43
N LYS A 392 14.37 -4.57 -32.65
CA LYS A 392 14.69 -5.73 -33.49
C LYS A 392 13.97 -7.00 -33.01
N ALA A 393 13.95 -7.24 -31.71
CA ALA A 393 13.24 -8.38 -31.12
C ALA A 393 11.72 -8.30 -31.29
N VAL A 394 11.13 -7.11 -31.14
CA VAL A 394 9.70 -6.90 -31.37
C VAL A 394 9.32 -7.14 -32.83
N TYR A 395 10.05 -6.58 -33.79
CA TYR A 395 9.76 -6.80 -35.21
C TYR A 395 9.93 -8.25 -35.62
N GLU A 396 10.96 -8.91 -35.10
CA GLU A 396 11.21 -10.32 -35.37
C GLU A 396 10.06 -11.21 -34.85
N ARG A 397 9.54 -10.91 -33.65
CA ARG A 397 8.30 -11.53 -33.13
C ARG A 397 7.11 -11.29 -34.06
N GLN A 398 6.86 -10.03 -34.44
CA GLN A 398 5.71 -9.65 -35.27
C GLN A 398 5.75 -10.32 -36.65
N ARG A 399 6.95 -10.48 -37.22
CA ARG A 399 7.15 -11.19 -38.49
C ARG A 399 6.81 -12.68 -38.38
N ARG A 400 7.21 -13.34 -37.29
CA ARG A 400 6.93 -14.78 -37.08
C ARG A 400 5.50 -15.07 -36.64
N HIS A 401 4.90 -14.18 -35.86
CA HIS A 401 3.55 -14.34 -35.31
C HIS A 401 2.68 -13.13 -35.68
N PRO A 402 2.28 -12.99 -36.96
CA PRO A 402 1.41 -11.91 -37.38
C PRO A 402 0.02 -12.04 -36.75
N GLY A 403 -0.66 -10.91 -36.56
CA GLY A 403 -2.04 -10.88 -36.05
C GLY A 403 -2.21 -10.72 -34.53
N GLY A 404 -1.11 -10.53 -33.79
CA GLY A 404 -1.18 -10.13 -32.38
C GLY A 404 -1.91 -8.79 -32.22
N LYS A 405 -2.83 -8.71 -31.25
CA LYS A 405 -3.59 -7.49 -30.93
C LYS A 405 -3.16 -6.97 -29.57
N TRP A 406 -2.75 -5.71 -29.53
CA TRP A 406 -2.41 -5.04 -28.29
C TRP A 406 -3.68 -4.75 -27.47
N ASP A 407 -3.69 -5.17 -26.21
CA ASP A 407 -4.79 -4.93 -25.27
C ASP A 407 -4.23 -4.69 -23.86
N PRO A 408 -4.32 -3.46 -23.31
CA PRO A 408 -3.72 -3.12 -22.02
C PRO A 408 -4.50 -3.70 -20.83
N ALA A 409 -5.71 -4.23 -21.05
CA ALA A 409 -6.57 -4.76 -19.98
C ALA A 409 -6.31 -6.25 -19.71
N VAL A 410 -5.54 -6.94 -20.56
CA VAL A 410 -5.22 -8.37 -20.43
C VAL A 410 -3.75 -8.62 -20.71
N LYS A 411 -3.24 -9.78 -20.29
CA LYS A 411 -1.92 -10.27 -20.73
C LYS A 411 -2.03 -10.70 -22.19
N ASP A 412 -1.69 -9.80 -23.10
CA ASP A 412 -1.91 -9.94 -24.54
C ASP A 412 -0.92 -10.87 -25.26
N GLY A 413 0.15 -11.30 -24.57
CA GLY A 413 1.19 -12.16 -25.14
C GLY A 413 2.07 -11.50 -26.21
N LEU A 414 1.97 -10.18 -26.38
CA LEU A 414 2.90 -9.42 -27.22
C LEU A 414 4.25 -9.35 -26.51
N THR A 415 5.23 -10.10 -27.00
CA THR A 415 6.52 -10.30 -26.32
C THR A 415 7.72 -10.05 -27.22
N THR A 416 8.89 -9.76 -26.63
CA THR A 416 10.18 -9.68 -27.32
C THR A 416 10.86 -11.04 -27.54
N GLN A 417 10.25 -12.15 -27.11
CA GLN A 417 10.85 -13.48 -27.23
C GLN A 417 10.34 -14.22 -28.47
N SER A 418 11.22 -14.77 -29.29
CA SER A 418 10.87 -15.52 -30.50
C SER A 418 11.91 -16.59 -30.84
N GLU A 419 11.57 -17.61 -31.64
CA GLU A 419 12.56 -18.59 -32.05
C GLU A 419 13.68 -17.91 -32.86
N GLY A 420 14.92 -17.95 -32.37
CA GLY A 420 16.09 -17.37 -33.05
C GLY A 420 16.45 -15.94 -32.65
N LEU A 421 15.67 -15.28 -31.79
CA LEU A 421 16.10 -14.05 -31.12
C LEU A 421 15.45 -13.94 -29.74
N GLU A 422 16.29 -14.00 -28.71
CA GLU A 422 15.90 -13.86 -27.32
C GLU A 422 16.70 -12.76 -26.64
N LEU A 423 16.00 -11.87 -25.93
CA LEU A 423 16.64 -10.87 -25.09
C LEU A 423 16.88 -11.43 -23.70
N ALA A 424 18.01 -11.11 -23.08
CA ALA A 424 18.31 -11.49 -21.70
C ALA A 424 17.23 -11.02 -20.71
N VAL A 425 16.65 -9.85 -20.97
CA VAL A 425 15.47 -9.34 -20.26
C VAL A 425 14.28 -9.38 -21.21
N PRO A 426 13.29 -10.28 -21.01
CA PRO A 426 12.06 -10.26 -21.81
C PRO A 426 11.27 -8.99 -21.58
N LYS A 427 10.41 -8.65 -22.53
CA LYS A 427 9.13 -8.00 -22.24
C LYS A 427 8.05 -9.02 -22.53
N SER A 428 7.37 -9.54 -21.52
CA SER A 428 6.49 -10.71 -21.67
C SER A 428 5.10 -10.38 -22.24
N ASN A 429 4.64 -9.14 -22.09
CA ASN A 429 3.36 -8.65 -22.60
C ASN A 429 3.49 -7.18 -23.03
N TRP A 430 2.55 -6.72 -23.86
CA TRP A 430 2.43 -5.34 -24.35
C TRP A 430 3.67 -4.83 -25.08
N ALA A 431 4.48 -5.72 -25.66
CA ALA A 431 5.68 -5.33 -26.40
C ALA A 431 5.32 -4.71 -27.74
N LEU A 432 5.60 -3.41 -27.87
CA LEU A 432 5.54 -2.64 -29.10
C LEU A 432 6.91 -1.98 -29.35
N PRO A 433 7.32 -1.78 -30.61
CA PRO A 433 8.59 -1.13 -30.89
C PRO A 433 8.55 0.33 -30.44
N ILE A 434 9.67 0.86 -29.96
CA ILE A 434 9.89 2.25 -29.57
C ILE A 434 10.65 2.91 -30.72
N ASP A 435 9.93 3.30 -31.76
CA ASP A 435 10.51 3.64 -33.07
C ASP A 435 9.95 4.94 -33.68
N GLN A 436 8.95 5.56 -33.03
CA GLN A 436 8.24 6.72 -33.55
C GLN A 436 8.32 7.92 -32.61
N GLY A 437 9.04 8.95 -33.03
CA GLY A 437 9.11 10.21 -32.30
C GLY A 437 7.75 10.94 -32.23
N PRO A 438 7.60 11.93 -31.33
CA PRO A 438 8.54 12.27 -30.28
C PRO A 438 8.65 11.15 -29.22
N PHE A 439 9.84 11.02 -28.64
CA PHE A 439 10.11 10.13 -27.52
C PHE A 439 10.07 10.90 -26.21
N LEU A 440 9.66 10.23 -25.14
CA LEU A 440 9.62 10.75 -23.78
C LEU A 440 10.42 9.82 -22.86
N ALA A 441 11.30 10.41 -22.06
CA ALA A 441 11.92 9.77 -20.91
C ALA A 441 11.54 10.51 -19.62
N VAL A 442 11.36 9.75 -18.54
CA VAL A 442 11.13 10.24 -17.18
C VAL A 442 12.08 9.55 -16.22
N ARG A 443 12.78 10.34 -15.40
CA ARG A 443 13.67 9.83 -14.36
C ARG A 443 12.86 9.34 -13.16
N VAL A 444 13.12 8.11 -12.73
CA VAL A 444 12.42 7.46 -11.62
C VAL A 444 13.40 6.88 -10.60
N THR A 445 12.96 6.81 -9.35
CA THR A 445 13.63 6.16 -8.22
C THR A 445 12.65 5.23 -7.48
N ALA A 446 13.05 4.72 -6.31
CA ALA A 446 12.24 3.90 -5.44
C ALA A 446 11.58 4.74 -4.35
N GLY A 447 10.24 4.69 -4.29
CA GLY A 447 9.48 5.21 -3.16
C GLY A 447 9.01 4.06 -2.28
N ILE A 448 9.42 3.99 -1.01
CA ILE A 448 8.86 3.02 -0.05
C ILE A 448 7.48 3.48 0.43
N THR A 449 6.55 2.54 0.56
CA THR A 449 5.18 2.78 1.05
C THR A 449 4.98 2.25 2.45
N PHE A 450 5.26 0.97 2.67
CA PHE A 450 4.94 0.28 3.91
C PHE A 450 5.69 -1.06 3.99
N THR A 451 5.88 -1.59 5.18
CA THR A 451 6.67 -2.77 5.54
C THR A 451 5.80 -4.00 5.82
N PHE A 452 6.31 -5.21 5.58
CA PHE A 452 5.51 -6.45 5.69
C PHE A 452 5.77 -7.26 6.97
N GLY A 453 6.89 -7.03 7.64
CA GLY A 453 7.20 -7.62 8.94
C GLY A 453 6.46 -6.90 10.06
N GLY A 454 6.08 -7.63 11.11
CA GLY A 454 5.36 -7.05 12.23
C GLY A 454 5.23 -8.00 13.43
N LEU A 455 4.20 -7.78 14.25
CA LEU A 455 3.90 -8.58 15.43
C LEU A 455 3.00 -9.75 15.09
N ALA A 456 3.22 -10.88 15.75
CA ALA A 456 2.34 -12.04 15.71
C ALA A 456 1.10 -11.77 16.56
N VAL A 457 -0.06 -12.09 16.00
CA VAL A 457 -1.35 -12.00 16.70
C VAL A 457 -2.12 -13.31 16.61
N ARG A 458 -3.10 -13.49 17.50
CA ARG A 458 -4.15 -14.49 17.30
C ARG A 458 -5.12 -14.03 16.21
N PRO A 459 -5.37 -14.81 15.15
CA PRO A 459 -6.29 -14.43 14.07
C PRO A 459 -7.70 -14.08 14.56
N GLU A 460 -8.16 -14.73 15.62
CA GLU A 460 -9.53 -14.61 16.15
C GLU A 460 -9.75 -13.35 16.97
N THR A 461 -8.71 -12.81 17.61
CA THR A 461 -8.87 -11.67 18.54
C THR A 461 -8.02 -10.48 18.16
N ALA A 462 -7.04 -10.67 17.27
CA ALA A 462 -5.93 -9.76 17.02
C ALA A 462 -5.09 -9.49 18.29
N ALA A 463 -5.17 -10.36 19.31
CA ALA A 463 -4.35 -10.24 20.52
C ALA A 463 -2.88 -10.52 20.22
N VAL A 464 -1.98 -9.70 20.78
CA VAL A 464 -0.53 -9.85 20.59
C VAL A 464 -0.06 -11.12 21.28
N VAL A 465 0.80 -11.89 20.61
CA VAL A 465 1.39 -13.11 21.15
C VAL A 465 2.76 -12.80 21.76
N SER A 466 3.05 -13.32 22.95
CA SER A 466 4.37 -13.24 23.57
C SER A 466 5.34 -14.25 22.96
N SER A 467 6.60 -13.87 22.73
CA SER A 467 7.66 -14.75 22.26
C SER A 467 8.16 -15.71 23.36
N THR A 468 8.02 -15.33 24.63
CA THR A 468 8.52 -16.11 25.77
C THR A 468 7.55 -17.20 26.21
N THR A 469 6.25 -16.90 26.20
CA THR A 469 5.21 -17.85 26.65
C THR A 469 4.43 -18.49 25.50
N ASN A 470 4.52 -17.91 24.29
CA ASN A 470 3.68 -18.24 23.14
C ASN A 470 2.16 -18.13 23.42
N GLN A 471 1.78 -17.40 24.48
CA GLN A 471 0.41 -17.06 24.85
C GLN A 471 0.07 -15.61 24.47
N GLU A 472 -1.21 -15.25 24.53
CA GLU A 472 -1.64 -13.85 24.38
C GLU A 472 -1.05 -12.99 25.51
N VAL A 473 -0.61 -11.78 25.17
CA VAL A 473 -0.30 -10.72 26.15
C VAL A 473 -1.64 -10.11 26.60
N PRO A 474 -2.09 -10.31 27.85
CA PRO A 474 -3.44 -9.95 28.23
C PRO A 474 -3.68 -8.44 28.13
N GLY A 475 -4.72 -8.06 27.40
CA GLY A 475 -5.10 -6.64 27.23
C GLY A 475 -4.33 -5.90 26.15
N LEU A 476 -3.51 -6.58 25.35
CA LEU A 476 -2.79 -5.98 24.24
C LEU A 476 -3.21 -6.59 22.90
N TYR A 477 -3.60 -5.74 21.96
CA TYR A 477 -4.02 -6.11 20.61
C TYR A 477 -3.21 -5.36 19.57
N CYS A 478 -3.16 -5.86 18.34
CA CYS A 478 -2.39 -5.25 17.25
C CYS A 478 -3.15 -5.35 15.91
N ALA A 479 -3.18 -4.27 15.14
CA ALA A 479 -3.85 -4.21 13.85
C ALA A 479 -3.14 -3.29 12.85
N GLY A 480 -3.54 -3.39 11.58
CA GLY A 480 -2.97 -2.61 10.50
C GLY A 480 -1.60 -3.14 10.09
N GLU A 481 -0.72 -2.25 9.67
CA GLU A 481 0.62 -2.61 9.20
C GLU A 481 1.53 -3.19 10.30
N MET A 482 1.20 -2.94 11.57
CA MET A 482 1.92 -3.56 12.69
C MET A 482 1.70 -5.08 12.78
N LEU A 483 0.70 -5.63 12.10
CA LEU A 483 0.40 -7.05 12.09
C LEU A 483 1.26 -7.77 11.03
N GLY A 484 2.13 -8.68 11.49
CA GLY A 484 2.98 -9.47 10.62
C GLY A 484 2.33 -10.77 10.16
N GLY A 485 2.72 -11.25 8.96
CA GLY A 485 2.37 -12.59 8.47
C GLY A 485 1.32 -12.63 7.36
N LEU A 486 0.71 -11.50 6.98
CA LEU A 486 -0.19 -11.44 5.82
C LEU A 486 0.58 -11.34 4.49
N PHE A 487 1.61 -10.48 4.45
CA PHE A 487 2.35 -10.12 3.23
C PHE A 487 3.81 -10.54 3.33
N TYR A 488 4.45 -10.82 2.20
CA TYR A 488 5.81 -11.40 2.13
C TYR A 488 6.69 -10.75 1.06
N ASP A 489 6.80 -11.32 -0.13
CA ASP A 489 7.62 -10.71 -1.19
C ASP A 489 6.84 -9.61 -1.92
N ASN A 490 5.51 -9.70 -1.87
CA ASN A 490 4.56 -8.76 -2.45
C ASN A 490 3.21 -8.87 -1.71
N TYR A 491 2.23 -8.06 -2.12
CA TYR A 491 0.85 -8.13 -1.65
C TYR A 491 -0.15 -7.83 -2.79
N PRO A 492 -1.39 -8.36 -2.76
CA PRO A 492 -2.38 -7.99 -3.75
C PRO A 492 -2.82 -6.55 -3.53
N GLY A 493 -2.71 -5.70 -4.55
CA GLY A 493 -3.06 -4.28 -4.43
C GLY A 493 -4.44 -4.07 -3.80
N GLY A 494 -4.52 -3.11 -2.86
CA GLY A 494 -5.72 -2.77 -2.10
C GLY A 494 -6.01 -3.65 -0.87
N SER A 495 -5.29 -4.74 -0.62
CA SER A 495 -5.55 -5.59 0.56
C SER A 495 -5.02 -5.02 1.87
N GLY A 496 -4.06 -4.08 1.85
CA GLY A 496 -3.53 -3.43 3.05
C GLY A 496 -4.56 -2.62 3.83
N LEU A 497 -5.33 -1.75 3.15
CA LEU A 497 -6.42 -1.01 3.79
C LEU A 497 -7.53 -1.94 4.29
N THR A 498 -7.89 -2.95 3.49
CA THR A 498 -8.87 -3.96 3.89
C THR A 498 -8.41 -4.73 5.13
N SER A 499 -7.13 -5.10 5.21
CA SER A 499 -6.54 -5.74 6.39
C SER A 499 -6.65 -4.85 7.62
N GLY A 500 -6.28 -3.57 7.50
CA GLY A 500 -6.44 -2.60 8.57
C GLY A 500 -7.90 -2.49 9.06
N ALA A 501 -8.87 -2.55 8.15
CA ALA A 501 -10.28 -2.50 8.50
C ALA A 501 -10.76 -3.78 9.22
N VAL A 502 -10.41 -4.96 8.69
CA VAL A 502 -10.80 -6.26 9.25
C VAL A 502 -10.19 -6.45 10.64
N PHE A 503 -8.87 -6.36 10.75
CA PHE A 503 -8.18 -6.61 12.02
C PHE A 503 -8.35 -5.46 13.01
N GLY A 504 -8.50 -4.22 12.55
CA GLY A 504 -8.86 -3.09 13.41
C GLY A 504 -10.23 -3.32 14.06
N ARG A 505 -11.25 -3.63 13.27
CA ARG A 505 -12.60 -3.94 13.77
C ARG A 505 -12.58 -5.12 14.76
N ARG A 506 -11.82 -6.16 14.45
CA ARG A 506 -11.69 -7.34 15.31
C ARG A 506 -10.99 -7.01 16.65
N ALA A 507 -9.89 -6.26 16.61
CA ALA A 507 -9.20 -5.79 17.81
C ALA A 507 -10.11 -4.93 18.69
N GLY A 508 -10.89 -4.02 18.10
CA GLY A 508 -11.84 -3.18 18.83
C GLY A 508 -12.91 -3.98 19.58
N ARG A 509 -13.49 -5.00 18.93
CA ARG A 509 -14.46 -5.92 19.56
C ARG A 509 -13.85 -6.69 20.73
N ALA A 510 -12.67 -7.27 20.52
CA ALA A 510 -11.99 -8.07 21.54
C ALA A 510 -11.58 -7.22 22.75
N ALA A 511 -11.06 -6.02 22.51
CA ALA A 511 -10.72 -5.06 23.55
C ALA A 511 -11.94 -4.66 24.40
N ALA A 512 -13.07 -4.32 23.76
CA ALA A 512 -14.30 -3.98 24.47
C ALA A 512 -14.84 -5.15 25.30
N ALA A 513 -14.87 -6.37 24.74
CA ALA A 513 -15.31 -7.57 25.45
C ALA A 513 -14.48 -7.84 26.71
N ARG A 514 -13.16 -7.63 26.62
CA ARG A 514 -12.27 -7.72 27.79
C ARG A 514 -12.64 -6.71 28.86
N VAL A 515 -12.84 -5.44 28.49
CA VAL A 515 -13.20 -4.38 29.45
C VAL A 515 -14.49 -4.74 30.19
N SER A 516 -15.54 -5.16 29.46
CA SER A 516 -16.80 -5.58 30.07
C SER A 516 -16.64 -6.76 31.01
N SER A 517 -15.84 -7.77 30.63
CA SER A 517 -15.60 -8.94 31.49
C SER A 517 -14.87 -8.60 32.80
N ARG A 518 -14.01 -7.58 32.78
CA ARG A 518 -13.29 -7.10 33.97
C ARG A 518 -14.19 -6.29 34.88
N GLN A 519 -15.04 -5.43 34.31
CA GLN A 519 -16.04 -4.67 35.06
C GLN A 519 -17.08 -5.57 35.74
N ALA A 520 -17.40 -6.74 35.17
CA ALA A 520 -18.30 -7.70 35.78
C ALA A 520 -17.68 -8.51 36.93
N ARG A 521 -16.35 -8.48 37.09
CA ARG A 521 -15.61 -9.21 38.15
C ARG A 521 -15.20 -8.30 39.33
N LEU A 522 -15.31 -6.99 39.15
CA LEU A 522 -15.16 -5.97 40.19
C LEU A 522 -16.54 -5.66 40.76
#